data_AF-A0A1M5S273-F1
#
_entry.id   AF-A0A1M5S273-F1
#
_cell.length_a   1.000
_cell.length_b   1.000
_cell.length_c   1.000
_cell.angle_alpha   90.00
_cell.angle_beta   90.00
_cell.angle_gamma   90.00
#
_symmetry.space_group_name_H-M   'P 1'
#
loop_
_entity.id
_entity.type
_entity.pdbx_description
1 polymer ?
#
loop_
_entity_poly.entity_id
_entity_poly.type
_entity_poly.pdbx_seq_one_letter_code
_entity_poly.pdbx_strand_id
1 'polypeptide(L)'
;MAETPGARHWIMRSAFVALALAILFWQLLPLSTVPRNWTGPDFLLVTVMAWVLRRPDYAPVFAVAAIMLLADFVLGRPPGLMAGVTVFACEKLRKRVLTSAEMAFPVEWLTAATAMALIIISTRVITAIFLLPQPSLGLTLIQLIMCILAYPLVAALCAVLLGIRKTRFREGEAT
;
A
#
# COMPACT_ATOMS: atom_id res chain seq x y z
N MET A 1 -4.74 -33.52 2.29
CA MET A 1 -4.37 -33.02 0.95
C MET A 1 -3.10 -32.21 1.11
N ALA A 2 -1.99 -32.63 0.49
CA ALA A 2 -0.72 -31.93 0.60
C ALA A 2 -0.80 -30.61 -0.17
N GLU A 3 -0.85 -29.48 0.53
CA GLU A 3 -0.66 -28.19 -0.12
C GLU A 3 0.77 -28.14 -0.65
N THR A 4 0.92 -28.20 -1.98
CA THR A 4 2.22 -27.96 -2.60
C THR A 4 2.63 -26.52 -2.27
N PRO A 5 3.88 -26.26 -1.85
CA PRO A 5 4.35 -24.91 -1.50
C PRO A 5 4.07 -23.88 -2.60
N GLY A 6 4.00 -24.30 -3.87
CA GLY A 6 3.61 -23.47 -5.00
C GLY A 6 2.15 -23.00 -4.99
N ALA A 7 1.20 -23.85 -4.60
CA ALA A 7 -0.23 -23.52 -4.61
C ALA A 7 -0.55 -22.35 -3.66
N ARG A 8 0.05 -22.35 -2.46
CA ARG A 8 -0.14 -21.27 -1.48
C ARG A 8 0.37 -19.91 -1.96
N HIS A 9 1.49 -19.86 -2.68
CA HIS A 9 2.00 -18.62 -3.27
C HIS A 9 1.04 -18.05 -4.33
N TRP A 10 0.48 -18.92 -5.19
CA TRP A 10 -0.49 -18.52 -6.21
C TRP A 10 -1.79 -18.02 -5.60
N ILE A 11 -2.30 -18.71 -4.58
CA ILE A 11 -3.49 -18.29 -3.84
C ILE A 11 -3.26 -16.90 -3.24
N MET A 12 -2.14 -16.67 -2.54
CA MET A 12 -1.86 -15.36 -1.93
C MET A 12 -1.67 -14.24 -2.96
N ARG A 13 -1.06 -14.53 -4.12
CA ARG A 13 -0.95 -13.59 -5.23
C ARG A 13 -2.33 -13.24 -5.81
N SER A 14 -3.18 -14.25 -6.02
CA SER A 14 -4.55 -14.03 -6.48
C SER A 14 -5.36 -13.23 -5.47
N ALA A 15 -5.19 -13.47 -4.16
CA ALA A 15 -5.86 -12.71 -3.11
C ALA A 15 -5.42 -11.24 -3.11
N PHE A 16 -4.13 -10.96 -3.29
CA PHE A 16 -3.63 -9.60 -3.44
C PHE A 16 -4.27 -8.89 -4.65
N VAL A 17 -4.25 -9.54 -5.82
CA VAL A 17 -4.83 -8.98 -7.05
C VAL A 17 -6.34 -8.76 -6.88
N ALA A 18 -7.07 -9.74 -6.35
CA ALA A 18 -8.50 -9.65 -6.13
C ALA A 18 -8.86 -8.53 -5.14
N LEU A 19 -8.11 -8.40 -4.05
CA LEU A 19 -8.32 -7.34 -3.06
C LEU A 19 -8.00 -5.95 -3.63
N ALA A 20 -6.93 -5.82 -4.41
CA ALA A 20 -6.61 -4.58 -5.11
C ALA A 20 -7.69 -4.21 -6.14
N LEU A 21 -8.19 -5.17 -6.90
CA LEU A 21 -9.31 -4.96 -7.84
C LEU A 21 -10.60 -4.59 -7.11
N ALA A 22 -10.90 -5.21 -5.96
CA ALA A 22 -12.04 -4.85 -5.14
C ALA A 22 -11.94 -3.41 -4.61
N ILE A 23 -10.75 -2.99 -4.18
CA ILE A 23 -10.50 -1.59 -3.77
C ILE A 23 -10.68 -0.65 -4.95
N LEU A 24 -10.15 -0.98 -6.12
CA LEU A 24 -10.32 -0.18 -7.34
C LEU A 24 -11.78 -0.06 -7.75
N PHE A 25 -12.52 -1.16 -7.69
CA PHE A 25 -13.95 -1.18 -7.94
C PHE A 25 -14.70 -0.29 -6.94
N TRP A 26 -14.32 -0.33 -5.67
CA TRP A 26 -14.89 0.54 -4.63
C TRP A 26 -14.55 2.02 -4.86
N GLN A 27 -13.36 2.34 -5.35
CA GLN A 27 -12.96 3.71 -5.70
C GLN A 27 -13.67 4.24 -6.94
N LEU A 28 -14.05 3.34 -7.86
CA LEU A 28 -14.85 3.65 -9.04
C LEU A 28 -16.31 3.96 -8.71
N LEU A 29 -16.84 3.37 -7.63
CA LEU A 29 -18.16 3.72 -7.16
C LEU A 29 -18.14 5.20 -6.76
N PRO A 30 -18.93 6.08 -7.43
CA PRO A 30 -19.02 7.47 -7.07
C PRO A 30 -19.71 7.56 -5.71
N LEU A 31 -18.91 7.48 -4.64
CA LEU A 31 -19.32 7.83 -3.29
C LEU A 31 -19.45 9.36 -3.29
N SER A 32 -20.59 9.83 -3.80
CA SER A 32 -20.98 11.23 -4.01
C SER A 32 -21.10 12.05 -2.71
N THR A 33 -20.50 11.58 -1.62
CA THR A 33 -20.65 12.09 -0.26
C THR A 33 -19.36 12.63 0.34
N VAL A 34 -18.23 12.62 -0.38
CA VAL A 34 -16.97 13.18 0.15
C VAL A 34 -17.03 14.72 0.08
N PRO A 35 -16.97 15.43 1.21
CA PRO A 35 -16.93 16.89 1.22
C PRO A 35 -15.72 17.39 0.43
N ARG A 36 -15.89 18.49 -0.32
CA ARG A 36 -14.84 19.06 -1.19
C ARG A 36 -13.50 19.38 -0.49
N ASN A 37 -13.52 19.45 0.85
CA ASN A 37 -12.37 19.79 1.69
C ASN A 37 -11.71 18.58 2.37
N TRP A 38 -12.15 17.37 2.07
CA TRP A 38 -11.65 16.15 2.70
C TRP A 38 -11.19 15.13 1.66
N THR A 39 -9.99 14.60 1.82
CA THR A 39 -9.48 13.51 0.98
C THR A 39 -9.26 12.28 1.83
N GLY A 40 -9.97 11.19 1.51
CA GLY A 40 -9.79 9.90 2.17
C GLY A 40 -8.41 9.28 1.88
N PRO A 41 -8.03 8.22 2.62
CA PRO A 41 -6.78 7.52 2.38
C PRO A 41 -6.81 6.83 1.02
N ASP A 42 -5.64 6.75 0.37
CA ASP A 42 -5.46 5.88 -0.79
C ASP A 42 -5.32 4.43 -0.31
N PHE A 43 -6.46 3.75 -0.15
CA PHE A 43 -6.49 2.36 0.32
C PHE A 43 -5.69 1.41 -0.57
N LEU A 44 -5.59 1.69 -1.88
CA LEU A 44 -4.80 0.87 -2.79
C LEU A 44 -3.32 0.98 -2.44
N LEU A 45 -2.81 2.20 -2.31
CA LEU A 45 -1.42 2.46 -1.93
C LEU A 45 -1.09 1.84 -0.55
N VAL A 46 -1.96 2.06 0.44
CA VAL A 46 -1.76 1.52 1.80
C VAL A 46 -1.71 -0.02 1.78
N THR A 47 -2.59 -0.64 1.00
CA THR A 47 -2.63 -2.11 0.83
C THR A 47 -1.35 -2.63 0.18
N VAL A 48 -0.88 -1.98 -0.88
CA VAL A 48 0.38 -2.35 -1.56
C VAL A 48 1.55 -2.27 -0.58
N MET A 49 1.65 -1.19 0.20
CA MET A 49 2.70 -1.05 1.22
C MET A 49 2.62 -2.17 2.26
N ALA A 50 1.42 -2.43 2.81
CA ALA A 50 1.23 -3.48 3.82
C ALA A 50 1.62 -4.88 3.31
N TRP A 51 1.31 -5.19 2.04
CA TRP A 51 1.68 -6.47 1.44
C TRP A 51 3.19 -6.60 1.23
N VAL A 52 3.83 -5.56 0.68
CA VAL A 52 5.27 -5.55 0.36
C VAL A 52 6.12 -5.63 1.63
N LEU A 53 5.74 -4.93 2.71
CA LEU A 53 6.48 -4.95 3.98
C LEU A 53 6.36 -6.29 4.72
N ARG A 54 5.23 -7.00 4.58
CA ARG A 54 4.98 -8.22 5.35
C ARG A 54 5.43 -9.49 4.66
N ARG A 55 5.17 -9.60 3.35
CA ARG A 55 5.52 -10.77 2.53
C ARG A 55 5.83 -10.29 1.11
N PRO A 56 7.06 -9.81 0.84
CA PRO A 56 7.45 -9.35 -0.48
C PRO A 56 7.25 -10.43 -1.57
N ASP A 57 7.31 -11.71 -1.22
CA ASP A 57 7.15 -12.85 -2.15
C ASP A 57 5.75 -12.95 -2.78
N TYR A 58 4.72 -12.42 -2.09
CA TYR A 58 3.32 -12.48 -2.52
C TYR A 58 2.90 -11.29 -3.39
N ALA A 59 3.69 -10.22 -3.44
CA ALA A 59 3.39 -9.01 -4.22
C ALA A 59 4.47 -8.79 -5.30
N PRO A 60 4.53 -9.61 -6.38
CA PRO A 60 5.55 -9.46 -7.41
C PRO A 60 5.48 -8.07 -8.03
N VAL A 61 6.65 -7.53 -8.42
CA VAL A 61 6.76 -6.15 -8.95
C VAL A 61 5.82 -5.92 -10.11
N PHE A 62 5.74 -6.91 -11.00
CA PHE A 62 4.89 -6.86 -12.17
C PHE A 62 3.40 -6.78 -11.81
N ALA A 63 2.95 -7.45 -10.74
CA ALA A 63 1.56 -7.34 -10.30
C ALA A 63 1.27 -5.96 -9.70
N VAL A 64 2.18 -5.44 -8.86
CA VAL A 64 2.06 -4.06 -8.32
C VAL A 64 2.05 -3.04 -9.45
N ALA A 65 2.96 -3.16 -10.41
CA ALA A 65 3.04 -2.29 -11.57
C ALA A 65 1.76 -2.35 -12.41
N ALA A 66 1.27 -3.55 -12.74
CA ALA A 66 0.06 -3.73 -13.54
C ALA A 66 -1.18 -3.14 -12.84
N ILE A 67 -1.36 -3.41 -11.55
CA ILE A 67 -2.48 -2.90 -10.76
C ILE A 67 -2.43 -1.38 -10.65
N MET A 68 -1.27 -0.81 -10.32
CA MET A 68 -1.13 0.64 -10.17
C MET A 68 -1.28 1.35 -11.51
N LEU A 69 -0.79 0.77 -12.60
CA LEU A 69 -0.97 1.31 -13.94
C LEU A 69 -2.45 1.27 -14.36
N LEU A 70 -3.13 0.16 -14.07
CA LEU A 70 -4.56 0.02 -14.26
C LEU A 70 -5.33 1.06 -13.41
N ALA A 71 -4.91 1.26 -12.17
CA ALA A 71 -5.45 2.31 -11.29
C ALA A 71 -5.29 3.69 -11.92
N ASP A 72 -4.12 3.99 -12.48
CA ASP A 72 -3.86 5.29 -13.09
C ASP A 72 -4.80 5.53 -14.28
N PHE A 73 -5.01 4.52 -15.15
CA PHE A 73 -5.96 4.62 -16.26
C PHE A 73 -7.41 4.76 -15.81
N VAL A 74 -7.83 3.91 -14.86
CA VAL A 74 -9.23 3.83 -14.42
C VAL A 74 -9.66 5.06 -13.64
N LEU A 75 -8.77 5.59 -12.79
CA LEU A 75 -9.05 6.76 -11.95
C LEU A 75 -8.76 8.09 -12.65
N GLY A 76 -8.39 8.07 -13.94
CA GLY A 76 -8.05 9.26 -14.71
C GLY A 76 -6.85 10.03 -14.14
N ARG A 77 -5.94 9.34 -13.44
CA ARG A 77 -4.69 9.92 -12.94
C ARG A 77 -3.66 9.98 -14.10
N PRO A 78 -2.60 10.79 -13.98
CA PRO A 78 -1.55 10.83 -15.00
C PRO A 78 -0.96 9.42 -15.21
N PRO A 79 -1.12 8.81 -16.41
CA PRO A 79 -0.89 7.39 -16.61
C PRO A 79 0.57 7.02 -16.32
N GLY A 80 0.77 6.03 -15.43
CA GLY A 80 2.08 5.46 -15.13
C GLY A 80 2.92 6.25 -14.12
N LEU A 81 2.51 7.45 -13.72
CA LEU A 81 3.24 8.27 -12.75
C LEU A 81 3.25 7.61 -11.38
N MET A 82 2.06 7.36 -10.83
CA MET A 82 1.93 6.79 -9.50
C MET A 82 2.39 5.33 -9.51
N ALA A 83 2.11 4.59 -10.60
CA ALA A 83 2.66 3.26 -10.80
C ALA A 83 4.19 3.23 -10.74
N GLY A 84 4.87 4.10 -11.50
CA GLY A 84 6.33 4.13 -11.56
C GLY A 84 6.97 4.46 -10.21
N VAL A 85 6.47 5.50 -9.54
CA VAL A 85 6.99 5.94 -8.23
C VAL A 85 6.72 4.88 -7.15
N THR A 86 5.52 4.28 -7.13
CA THR A 86 5.19 3.21 -6.18
C THR A 86 6.06 1.98 -6.40
N VAL A 87 6.24 1.53 -7.64
CA VAL A 87 7.09 0.38 -7.97
C VAL A 87 8.53 0.61 -7.52
N PHE A 88 9.07 1.80 -7.80
CA PHE A 88 10.42 2.16 -7.37
C PHE A 88 10.56 2.14 -5.84
N ALA A 89 9.59 2.69 -5.13
CA ALA A 89 9.55 2.64 -3.67
C ALA A 89 9.45 1.19 -3.16
N CYS A 90 8.54 0.38 -3.73
CA CYS A 90 8.37 -1.03 -3.38
C CYS A 90 9.66 -1.82 -3.52
N GLU A 91 10.44 -1.59 -4.59
CA GLU A 91 11.72 -2.28 -4.79
C GLU A 91 12.76 -1.89 -3.75
N LYS A 92 12.84 -0.60 -3.38
CA LYS A 92 13.71 -0.17 -2.26
C LYS A 92 13.28 -0.81 -0.94
N LEU A 93 11.98 -0.84 -0.66
CA LEU A 93 11.45 -1.46 0.56
C LEU A 93 11.69 -2.97 0.58
N ARG A 94 11.50 -3.66 -0.55
CA ARG A 94 11.74 -5.10 -0.66
C ARG A 94 13.18 -5.45 -0.34
N LYS A 95 14.15 -4.75 -0.93
CA LYS A 95 15.58 -4.95 -0.62
C LYS A 95 15.83 -4.78 0.87
N ARG A 96 15.25 -3.73 1.47
CA ARG A 96 15.38 -3.47 2.91
C ARG A 96 14.79 -4.60 3.77
N VAL A 97 13.61 -5.11 3.42
CA VAL A 97 12.95 -6.21 4.16
C VAL A 97 13.73 -7.51 4.05
N LEU A 98 14.29 -7.82 2.88
CA LEU A 98 15.09 -9.03 2.67
C LEU A 98 16.44 -8.99 3.44
N THR A 99 16.98 -7.80 3.68
CA THR A 99 18.26 -7.62 4.39
C THR A 99 18.09 -7.37 5.89
N SER A 100 16.91 -6.95 6.35
CA SER A 100 16.69 -6.59 7.76
C SER A 100 16.04 -7.73 8.54
N ALA A 101 16.49 -7.96 9.76
CA ALA A 101 15.84 -8.86 10.71
C ALA A 101 14.40 -8.40 11.05
N GLU A 102 13.61 -9.27 11.69
CA GLU A 102 12.21 -9.03 12.03
C GLU A 102 11.98 -7.65 12.67
N MET A 103 11.32 -6.77 11.91
CA MET A 103 11.03 -5.40 12.35
C MET A 103 9.91 -5.41 13.41
N ALA A 104 10.11 -4.63 14.47
CA ALA A 104 9.02 -4.29 15.38
C ALA A 104 7.95 -3.47 14.65
N PHE A 105 6.69 -3.62 15.06
CA PHE A 105 5.57 -2.95 14.40
C PHE A 105 5.71 -1.41 14.27
N PRO A 106 6.20 -0.67 15.29
CA PRO A 106 6.40 0.78 15.14
C PRO A 106 7.42 1.14 14.05
N VAL A 107 8.46 0.32 13.86
CA VAL A 107 9.47 0.51 12.82
C VAL A 107 8.90 0.18 11.44
N GLU A 108 8.10 -0.88 11.34
CA GLU A 108 7.35 -1.23 10.12
C GLU A 108 6.44 -0.06 9.71
N TRP A 109 5.68 0.49 10.66
CA TRP A 109 4.78 1.62 10.43
C TRP A 109 5.53 2.89 10.00
N LEU A 110 6.61 3.26 10.68
CA LEU A 110 7.42 4.42 10.31
C LEU A 110 8.02 4.26 8.90
N THR A 111 8.46 3.05 8.56
CA THR A 111 8.98 2.74 7.22
C THR A 111 7.91 2.92 6.15
N ALA A 112 6.70 2.38 6.39
CA ALA A 112 5.57 2.54 5.48
C ALA A 112 5.15 4.01 5.36
N ALA A 113 5.06 4.73 6.47
CA ALA A 113 4.73 6.16 6.49
C ALA A 113 5.73 6.98 5.65
N THR A 114 7.02 6.70 5.81
CA THR A 114 8.09 7.36 5.03
C THR A 114 7.98 7.05 3.55
N ALA A 115 7.73 5.79 3.19
CA ALA A 115 7.54 5.37 1.81
C ALA A 115 6.33 6.04 1.16
N MET A 116 5.19 6.05 1.84
CA MET A 116 3.96 6.70 1.37
C MET A 116 4.15 8.22 1.22
N ALA A 117 4.84 8.86 2.18
CA ALA A 117 5.17 10.28 2.11
C ALA A 117 6.01 10.58 0.86
N LEU A 118 7.08 9.81 0.64
CA LEU A 118 7.92 9.97 -0.55
C LEU A 118 7.13 9.78 -1.84
N ILE A 119 6.28 8.74 -1.94
CA ILE A 119 5.47 8.48 -3.13
C ILE A 119 4.52 9.66 -3.41
N ILE A 120 3.76 10.10 -2.40
CA ILE A 120 2.78 11.18 -2.55
C ILE A 120 3.47 12.51 -2.89
N ILE A 121 4.57 12.83 -2.20
CA ILE A 121 5.34 14.06 -2.45
C ILE A 121 5.97 14.02 -3.84
N SER A 122 6.62 12.92 -4.24
CA SER A 122 7.21 12.77 -5.57
C SER A 122 6.16 12.88 -6.67
N THR A 123 5.02 12.19 -6.52
CA THR A 123 3.90 12.29 -7.47
C THR A 123 3.45 13.74 -7.61
N ARG A 124 3.29 14.44 -6.50
CA ARG A 124 2.87 15.85 -6.46
C ARG A 124 3.89 16.82 -7.06
N VAL A 125 5.18 16.60 -6.82
CA VAL A 125 6.26 17.41 -7.42
C VAL A 125 6.28 17.20 -8.93
N ILE A 126 6.16 15.96 -9.40
CA ILE A 126 6.15 15.67 -10.82
C ILE A 126 4.90 16.27 -11.47
N THR A 127 3.70 16.10 -10.91
CA THR A 127 2.49 16.75 -11.48
C THR A 127 2.61 18.27 -11.52
N ALA A 128 3.26 18.89 -10.52
CA ALA A 128 3.51 20.33 -10.50
C ALA A 128 4.48 20.77 -11.62
N ILE A 129 5.55 20.00 -11.87
CA ILE A 129 6.50 20.26 -12.98
C ILE A 129 5.81 20.16 -14.34
N PHE A 130 4.87 19.23 -14.50
CA PHE A 130 4.09 19.04 -15.73
C PHE A 130 2.85 19.94 -15.82
N LEU A 131 2.65 20.88 -14.87
CA LEU A 131 1.51 21.81 -14.81
C LEU A 131 0.14 21.09 -14.85
N LEU A 132 0.07 19.87 -14.33
CA LEU A 132 -1.17 19.10 -14.29
C LEU A 132 -2.09 19.59 -13.16
N PRO A 133 -3.42 19.56 -13.35
CA PRO A 133 -4.37 19.88 -12.27
C PRO A 133 -4.14 18.96 -11.08
N GLN A 134 -3.87 19.54 -9.91
CA GLN A 134 -3.56 18.80 -8.70
C GLN A 134 -4.37 19.33 -7.51
N PRO A 135 -4.69 18.46 -6.53
CA PRO A 135 -5.35 18.89 -5.31
C PRO A 135 -4.51 19.94 -4.56
N SER A 136 -5.18 20.76 -3.75
CA SER A 136 -4.51 21.77 -2.93
C SER A 136 -3.53 21.12 -1.94
N LEU A 137 -2.51 21.88 -1.52
CA LEU A 137 -1.52 21.43 -0.52
C LEU A 137 -2.17 20.79 0.71
N GLY A 138 -3.22 21.41 1.25
CA GLY A 138 -3.95 20.89 2.40
C GLY A 138 -4.59 19.51 2.16
N LEU A 139 -5.22 19.32 1.00
CA LEU A 139 -5.84 18.02 0.66
C LEU A 139 -4.80 16.91 0.51
N THR A 140 -3.63 17.20 -0.07
CA THR A 140 -2.53 16.23 -0.15
C THR A 140 -2.02 15.83 1.23
N LEU A 141 -1.90 16.80 2.15
CA LEU A 141 -1.47 16.54 3.52
C LEU A 141 -2.49 15.71 4.30
N ILE A 142 -3.78 16.03 4.16
CA ILE A 142 -4.87 15.24 4.75
C ILE A 142 -4.80 13.81 4.22
N GLN A 143 -4.69 13.62 2.90
CA GLN A 143 -4.56 12.29 2.29
C GLN A 143 -3.37 11.51 2.86
N LEU A 144 -2.20 12.16 2.99
CA LEU A 144 -1.01 11.55 3.56
C LEU A 144 -1.24 11.11 5.01
N ILE A 145 -1.78 11.99 5.85
CA ILE A 145 -2.09 11.68 7.25
C ILE A 145 -3.08 10.52 7.32
N MET A 146 -4.13 10.54 6.49
CA MET A 146 -5.12 9.47 6.41
C MET A 146 -4.49 8.15 5.99
N CYS A 147 -3.57 8.14 5.01
CA CYS A 147 -2.84 6.92 4.64
C CYS A 147 -1.99 6.37 5.80
N ILE A 148 -1.30 7.26 6.52
CA ILE A 148 -0.47 6.89 7.69
C ILE A 148 -1.34 6.28 8.79
N LEU A 149 -2.50 6.89 9.08
CA LEU A 149 -3.46 6.41 10.08
C LEU A 149 -4.20 5.14 9.63
N ALA A 150 -4.46 4.97 8.35
CA ALA A 150 -5.11 3.78 7.79
C ALA A 150 -4.16 2.57 7.73
N TYR A 151 -2.85 2.78 7.64
CA TYR A 151 -1.86 1.71 7.60
C TYR A 151 -2.01 0.66 8.72
N PRO A 152 -2.05 1.01 10.02
CA PRO A 152 -2.19 0.03 11.09
C PRO A 152 -3.47 -0.81 10.95
N LEU A 153 -4.58 -0.20 10.52
CA LEU A 153 -5.85 -0.89 10.32
C LEU A 153 -5.76 -1.90 9.16
N VAL A 154 -5.23 -1.47 8.01
CA VAL A 154 -5.05 -2.33 6.84
C VAL A 154 -4.04 -3.43 7.15
N ALA A 155 -2.95 -3.12 7.86
CA ALA A 155 -1.98 -4.09 8.30
C ALA A 155 -2.62 -5.14 9.24
N ALA A 156 -3.49 -4.74 10.17
CA ALA A 156 -4.23 -5.67 11.01
C ALA A 156 -5.14 -6.59 10.17
N LEU A 157 -5.91 -6.03 9.23
CA LEU A 157 -6.74 -6.81 8.30
C LEU A 157 -5.92 -7.80 7.48
N CYS A 158 -4.78 -7.38 6.94
CA CYS A 158 -3.84 -8.25 6.24
C CYS A 158 -3.26 -9.33 7.16
N ALA A 159 -3.09 -9.07 8.47
CA ALA A 159 -2.63 -10.08 9.42
C ALA A 159 -3.65 -11.23 9.54
N VAL A 160 -4.91 -10.85 9.66
CA VAL A 160 -6.05 -11.79 9.76
C VAL A 160 -6.21 -12.57 8.46
N LEU A 161 -6.20 -11.88 7.31
CA LEU A 161 -6.37 -12.49 5.99
C LEU A 161 -5.21 -13.41 5.58
N LEU A 162 -3.97 -13.02 5.86
CA LEU A 162 -2.79 -13.83 5.51
C LEU A 162 -2.58 -15.02 6.46
N GLY A 163 -3.39 -15.14 7.53
CA GLY A 163 -3.34 -16.25 8.48
C GLY A 163 -2.05 -16.29 9.31
N ILE A 164 -1.28 -15.20 9.34
CA ILE A 164 -0.04 -15.11 10.10
C ILE A 164 -0.36 -14.32 11.36
N ARG A 165 -0.76 -15.03 12.42
CA ARG A 165 -0.51 -14.53 13.78
C ARG A 165 1.00 -14.29 13.88
N LYS A 166 1.45 -13.04 13.75
CA LYS A 166 2.65 -12.62 14.47
C LYS A 166 2.25 -12.62 15.94
N THR A 167 2.38 -13.76 16.61
CA THR A 167 2.40 -13.82 18.06
C THR A 167 3.60 -13.01 18.54
N ARG A 168 3.40 -11.72 18.80
CA ARG A 168 4.16 -11.03 19.85
C ARG A 168 3.24 -10.88 21.05
N PHE A 169 3.03 -11.99 21.75
CA PHE A 169 2.97 -11.89 23.19
C PHE A 169 4.43 -12.07 23.63
N ARG A 170 5.12 -10.95 23.84
CA ARG A 170 6.35 -10.99 24.63
C ARG A 170 5.84 -10.96 26.06
N GLU A 171 5.82 -12.13 26.70
CA GLU A 171 5.62 -12.24 28.14
C GLU A 171 6.50 -11.17 28.81
N GLY A 172 5.84 -10.26 29.51
CA GLY A 172 6.52 -9.49 30.54
C GLY A 172 6.83 -10.47 31.66
N GLU A 173 7.99 -11.11 31.59
CA GLU A 173 8.70 -11.52 32.79
C GLU A 173 9.02 -10.23 33.56
N ALA A 174 8.12 -9.87 34.47
CA ALA A 174 8.45 -9.10 35.65
C ALA A 174 8.27 -10.05 36.83
N THR A 175 9.30 -10.87 37.05
CA THR A 175 9.66 -11.38 38.37
C THR A 175 10.12 -10.21 39.25
#